data_AF-A0A5M9MHW9-F1
#
_entry.id   AF-A0A5M9MHW9-F1
#
_cell.length_a   1.000
_cell.length_b   1.000
_cell.length_c   1.000
_cell.angle_alpha   90.00
_cell.angle_beta   90.00
_cell.angle_gamma   90.00
#
_symmetry.space_group_name_H-M   'P 1'
#
loop_
_entity.id
_entity.type
_entity.pdbx_description
1 polymer ?
#
loop_
_entity_poly.entity_id
_entity_poly.type
_entity_poly.pdbx_seq_one_letter_code
_entity_poly.pdbx_strand_id
1 'polypeptide(L)' 'MPTNTSEFEDLIGHSFRHEDLMEEALQEAGAGTPGNERLALIGDKVLALMLLQNWYQTGNSTGRN' A
#
# COMPACT_ATOMS: atom_id res chain seq x y z
N MET A 1 -4.94 20.44 -5.92
CA MET A 1 -6.33 19.95 -5.94
C MET A 1 -6.70 19.65 -4.51
N PRO A 2 -7.85 20.10 -3.96
CA PRO A 2 -8.28 19.65 -2.65
C PRO A 2 -8.85 18.24 -2.84
N THR A 3 -8.07 17.22 -2.52
CA THR A 3 -8.57 15.84 -2.45
C THR A 3 -9.33 15.75 -1.15
N ASN A 4 -10.64 15.46 -1.19
CA ASN A 4 -11.41 15.20 0.02
C ASN A 4 -10.84 13.94 0.68
N THR A 5 -9.90 14.10 1.62
CA THR A 5 -9.23 13.02 2.35
C THR A 5 -10.24 11.98 2.86
N SER A 6 -11.38 12.46 3.35
CA SER A 6 -12.47 11.59 3.84
C SER A 6 -13.06 10.68 2.75
N GLU A 7 -13.22 11.15 1.52
CA GLU A 7 -13.75 10.33 0.43
C GLU A 7 -12.78 9.22 0.04
N PHE A 8 -11.48 9.49 0.10
CA PHE A 8 -10.45 8.49 -0.17
C PHE A 8 -10.40 7.43 0.93
N GLU A 9 -10.40 7.84 2.20
CA GLU A 9 -10.43 6.94 3.35
C GLU A 9 -11.66 6.04 3.36
N ASP A 10 -12.83 6.60 3.03
CA ASP A 10 -14.08 5.86 2.88
C ASP A 10 -13.99 4.84 1.73
N LEU A 11 -13.38 5.21 0.60
CA LEU A 11 -13.22 4.33 -0.57
C LEU A 11 -12.34 3.12 -0.25
N ILE A 12 -11.24 3.31 0.48
CA ILE A 12 -10.32 2.22 0.83
C ILE A 12 -10.72 1.50 2.13
N GLY A 13 -11.73 2.02 2.85
CA GLY A 13 -12.18 1.49 4.13
C GLY A 13 -11.13 1.59 5.24
N HIS A 14 -10.25 2.59 5.17
CA HIS A 14 -9.13 2.77 6.10
C HIS A 14 -8.93 4.25 6.42
N SER A 15 -9.06 4.59 7.71
CA SER A 15 -8.72 5.93 8.22
C SER A 15 -7.25 5.98 8.61
N PHE A 16 -6.53 6.95 8.08
CA PHE A 16 -5.14 7.22 8.43
C PHE A 16 -5.07 7.97 9.75
N ARG A 17 -4.27 7.46 10.67
CA ARG A 17 -3.91 8.21 11.89
C ARG A 17 -3.03 9.42 11.59
N HIS A 18 -2.27 9.33 10.50
CA HIS A 18 -1.23 10.26 10.08
C HIS A 18 -1.51 10.65 8.63
N GLU A 19 -2.24 11.76 8.45
CA GLU A 19 -2.65 12.26 7.13
C GLU A 19 -1.45 12.55 6.22
N ASP A 20 -0.30 12.93 6.79
CA ASP A 20 0.96 13.16 6.08
C ASP A 20 1.46 11.92 5.33
N LEU A 21 1.23 10.72 5.86
CA LEU A 21 1.57 9.48 5.17
C LEU A 21 0.65 9.21 3.97
N MET A 22 -0.63 9.57 4.09
CA MET A 22 -1.57 9.44 2.98
C MET A 22 -1.22 10.46 1.89
N GLU A 23 -0.98 11.72 2.26
CA GLU A 23 -0.56 12.76 1.33
C GLU A 23 0.73 12.39 0.61
N GLU A 24 1.74 11.90 1.34
CA GLU A 24 2.99 11.43 0.73
C GLU A 24 2.74 10.25 -0.22
N ALA A 25 1.87 9.30 0.13
CA ALA A 25 1.58 8.15 -0.72
C ALA A 25 0.88 8.55 -2.03
N LEU A 26 0.05 9.60 -1.99
CA LEU A 26 -0.66 10.15 -3.15
C LEU A 26 0.20 11.12 -3.99
N GLN A 27 1.33 11.59 -3.45
CA GLN A 27 2.22 12.53 -4.12
C GLN A 27 3.07 11.82 -5.19
N GLU A 28 2.90 12.18 -6.46
CA GLU A 28 3.79 11.70 -7.53
C GLU A 28 5.21 12.28 -7.40
N ALA A 29 6.21 11.49 -7.79
CA ALA A 29 7.60 11.95 -7.90
C ALA A 29 7.74 13.01 -9.00
N GLY A 30 8.57 14.02 -8.75
CA GLY A 30 8.71 15.15 -9.67
C GLY A 30 10.01 15.91 -9.50
N ALA A 31 10.21 16.96 -10.30
CA ALA A 31 11.40 17.80 -10.23
C ALA A 31 11.50 18.48 -8.85
N GLY A 32 12.40 17.97 -8.01
CA GLY A 32 12.66 18.51 -6.67
C GLY A 32 11.84 17.87 -5.53
N THR A 33 11.03 16.85 -5.80
CA THR A 33 10.35 16.08 -4.75
C THR A 33 10.48 14.57 -5.01
N PRO A 34 10.94 13.78 -4.02
CA PRO A 34 10.98 12.33 -4.15
C PRO A 34 9.56 11.71 -4.22
N GLY A 35 8.51 12.46 -3.86
CA GLY A 35 7.12 11.97 -3.89
C GLY A 35 6.95 10.70 -3.06
N ASN A 36 6.12 9.79 -3.56
CA ASN A 36 5.76 8.53 -2.92
C ASN A 36 6.80 7.41 -3.04
N GLU A 37 7.96 7.65 -3.68
CA GLU A 37 8.93 6.58 -4.02
C GLU A 37 9.34 5.73 -2.81
N ARG A 38 9.56 6.37 -1.66
CA ARG A 38 9.95 5.68 -0.42
C ARG A 38 8.82 4.78 0.10
N LEU A 39 7.58 5.27 0.07
CA LEU A 39 6.41 4.52 0.51
C LEU A 39 6.07 3.40 -0.47
N ALA A 40 6.20 3.63 -1.77
CA ALA A 40 6.03 2.61 -2.80
C ALA A 40 7.02 1.45 -2.63
N LEU A 41 8.30 1.74 -2.36
CA LEU A 41 9.33 0.71 -2.14
C LEU A 41 9.01 -0.21 -0.94
N ILE A 42 8.48 0.35 0.14
CA ILE A 42 8.06 -0.44 1.31
C ILE A 42 6.76 -1.18 0.99
N GLY A 43 5.80 -0.50 0.35
CA GLY A 43 4.52 -1.06 -0.08
C GLY A 43 4.68 -2.32 -0.92
N ASP A 44 5.59 -2.32 -1.89
CA ASP A 44 5.89 -3.49 -2.73
C ASP A 44 6.29 -4.72 -1.91
N LYS A 45 7.16 -4.54 -0.90
CA LYS A 45 7.61 -5.64 -0.04
C LYS A 45 6.47 -6.16 0.85
N VAL A 46 5.63 -5.27 1.37
CA VAL A 46 4.47 -5.63 2.19
C VAL A 46 3.47 -6.42 1.35
N LEU A 47 3.13 -5.95 0.14
CA LEU A 47 2.23 -6.65 -0.77
C LEU A 47 2.78 -8.02 -1.17
N ALA A 48 4.07 -8.11 -1.50
CA ALA A 48 4.72 -9.38 -1.81
C ALA A 48 4.60 -10.39 -0.66
N LEU A 49 4.82 -9.94 0.58
CA LEU A 49 4.66 -10.79 1.77
C LEU A 49 3.21 -11.25 1.94
N MET A 50 2.23 -10.35 1.82
CA MET A 50 0.81 -10.69 1.96
C MET A 50 0.34 -11.68 0.89
N LEU A 51 0.77 -11.50 -0.36
CA LEU A 51 0.48 -12.43 -1.45
C LEU A 51 1.11 -13.80 -1.20
N LEU A 52 2.38 -13.83 -0.78
CA LEU A 52 3.07 -15.09 -0.47
C LEU A 52 2.39 -15.83 0.69
N GLN A 53 1.99 -15.11 1.74
CA GLN A 53 1.25 -15.69 2.86
C GLN A 53 -0.11 -16.24 2.42
N ASN A 54 -0.85 -15.50 1.60
CA ASN A 54 -2.13 -15.95 1.07
C ASN A 54 -1.96 -17.21 0.22
N TRP A 55 -0.96 -17.26 -0.66
CA TRP A 55 -0.63 -18.46 -1.44
C TRP A 55 -0.20 -19.63 -0.58
N TYR A 56 0.57 -19.40 0.48
CA TYR A 56 0.95 -20.47 1.41
C TYR A 56 -0.27 -21.05 2.15
N GLN A 57 -1.20 -20.19 2.57
CA GLN A 57 -2.41 -20.61 3.29
C GLN A 57 -3.44 -21.30 2.38
N THR A 58 -3.57 -20.84 1.14
CA THR A 58 -4.51 -21.39 0.14
C THR A 58 -3.90 -22.54 -0.67
N GLY A 59 -2.58 -22.63 -0.70
CA GLY A 59 -1.81 -23.68 -1.35
C GLY A 59 -1.92 -24.98 -0.56
N ASN A 60 -2.89 -25.82 -0.97
CA ASN A 60 -2.94 -27.22 -0.60
C ASN A 60 -1.56 -27.85 -0.65
N SER A 61 -1.23 -28.61 0.40
CA SER A 61 -0.04 -29.45 0.51
C SER A 61 0.30 -30.17 -0.80
N THR A 62 1.24 -29.64 -1.58
CA THR A 62 2.00 -30.45 -2.54
C THR A 62 3.07 -31.23 -1.76
N GLY A 63 2.59 -31.97 -0.76
CA GLY A 63 3.29 -32.97 0.01
C GLY A 63 2.43 -34.23 -0.06
N ARG A 64 2.36 -34.83 -1.25
CA ARG A 64 1.91 -36.20 -1.43
C ARG A 64 3.09 -36.98 -2.00
N ASN A 65 3.62 -37.85 -1.14
CA ASN A 65 4.54 -38.94 -1.47
C ASN A 65 4.01 -39.80 -2.62
#